data_AF-A0A101JQ24-F1
#
_entry.id   AF-A0A101JQ24-F1
#
_cell.length_a   1.000
_cell.length_b   1.000
_cell.length_c   1.000
_cell.angle_alpha   90.00
_cell.angle_beta   90.00
_cell.angle_gamma   90.00
#
_symmetry.space_group_name_H-M   'P 1'
#
loop_
_entity.id
_entity.type
_entity.pdbx_description
1 polymer ?
#
loop_
_entity_poly.entity_id
_entity_poly.type
_entity_poly.pdbx_seq_one_letter_code
_entity_poly.pdbx_strand_id
1 'polypeptide(L)'
;MSPRVAALWAIPFAIVGFLLRIAARWVSFDEVFDSFPAGLLADLLVFVLSVGLPLGGYHLLTRPARLEPATWVLDPARSRFVARSAPRPAGFPLILIGLWAATALPTERVPHESHRQFAAFSTLNTIAFTAVGLVFLVIFFSVLAGRPWVAVDRDGVIRQDLRQDRVAWGELTPEQPEWWSWLWVRGLAVGKLKLPVTSLHIDQTLLAFTIRNYKRVPGLREQIGTAEGLEVLQSAYQKTIARR
;
A
#
# COMPACT_ATOMS: atom_id res chain seq x y z
N MET A 1 -7.49 3.27 -10.52
CA MET A 1 -8.35 2.51 -9.57
C MET A 1 -8.25 3.12 -8.17
N SER A 2 -9.36 3.36 -7.46
CA SER A 2 -9.27 3.94 -6.10
C SER A 2 -8.73 2.89 -5.10
N PRO A 3 -7.94 3.26 -4.08
CA PRO A 3 -7.44 2.30 -3.11
C PRO A 3 -8.52 1.71 -2.19
N ARG A 4 -9.73 2.31 -2.13
CA ARG A 4 -10.88 1.69 -1.46
C ARG A 4 -11.33 0.49 -2.29
N VAL A 5 -11.37 0.67 -3.61
CA VAL A 5 -11.62 -0.41 -4.56
C VAL A 5 -10.50 -1.45 -4.49
N ALA A 6 -9.22 -1.06 -4.37
CA ALA A 6 -8.12 -2.02 -4.19
C ALA A 6 -8.22 -2.83 -2.88
N ALA A 7 -8.53 -2.19 -1.75
CA ALA A 7 -8.76 -2.89 -0.50
C ALA A 7 -10.00 -3.81 -0.57
N LEU A 8 -11.08 -3.36 -1.21
CA LEU A 8 -12.26 -4.18 -1.47
C LEU A 8 -11.92 -5.39 -2.34
N TRP A 9 -11.07 -5.22 -3.35
CA TRP A 9 -10.57 -6.33 -4.17
C TRP A 9 -9.69 -7.29 -3.38
N ALA A 10 -9.01 -6.85 -2.32
CA ALA A 10 -8.21 -7.73 -1.48
C ALA A 10 -9.07 -8.71 -0.66
N ILE A 11 -10.32 -8.36 -0.36
CA ILE A 11 -11.25 -9.18 0.42
C ILE A 11 -11.51 -10.54 -0.26
N PRO A 12 -11.95 -10.64 -1.53
CA PRO A 12 -12.15 -11.94 -2.17
C PRO A 12 -10.84 -12.73 -2.26
N PHE A 13 -9.68 -12.09 -2.44
CA PHE A 13 -8.39 -12.80 -2.39
C PHE A 13 -8.04 -13.33 -0.99
N ALA A 14 -8.34 -12.56 0.06
CA ALA A 14 -8.18 -13.01 1.44
C ALA A 14 -9.12 -14.19 1.75
N ILE A 15 -10.37 -14.14 1.28
CA ILE A 15 -11.34 -15.24 1.41
C ILE A 15 -10.88 -16.47 0.63
N VAL A 16 -10.47 -16.32 -0.63
CA VAL A 16 -9.97 -17.43 -1.45
C VAL A 16 -8.71 -18.04 -0.84
N GLY A 17 -7.76 -17.21 -0.37
CA GLY A 17 -6.57 -17.68 0.33
C GLY A 17 -6.91 -18.44 1.61
N PHE A 18 -7.85 -17.92 2.40
CA PHE A 18 -8.36 -18.56 3.61
C PHE A 18 -9.01 -19.92 3.31
N LEU A 19 -9.92 -19.98 2.33
CA LEU A 19 -10.62 -21.20 1.94
C LEU A 19 -9.68 -22.25 1.34
N LEU A 20 -8.77 -21.85 0.45
CA LEU A 20 -7.75 -22.75 -0.10
C LEU A 20 -6.89 -23.34 1.01
N ARG A 21 -6.56 -22.54 2.03
CA ARG A 21 -5.75 -22.99 3.16
C ARG A 21 -6.51 -23.93 4.10
N ILE A 22 -7.82 -23.73 4.28
CA ILE A 22 -8.69 -24.69 4.97
C ILE A 22 -8.80 -26.00 4.19
N ALA A 23 -9.10 -25.92 2.89
CA ALA A 23 -9.21 -27.09 2.03
C ALA A 23 -7.91 -27.91 2.00
N ALA A 24 -6.77 -27.23 1.91
CA ALA A 24 -5.44 -27.84 2.00
C ALA A 24 -5.20 -28.61 3.30
N ARG A 25 -5.81 -28.19 4.41
CA ARG A 25 -5.68 -28.87 5.71
C ARG A 25 -6.60 -30.07 5.85
N TRP A 26 -7.62 -30.16 5.02
CA TRP A 26 -8.57 -31.27 5.03
C TRP A 26 -7.99 -32.53 4.36
N VAL A 27 -7.03 -32.34 3.45
CA VAL A 27 -6.35 -33.41 2.71
C VAL A 27 -4.95 -33.60 3.30
N SER A 28 -4.64 -34.77 3.85
CA SER A 28 -3.29 -35.12 4.29
C SER A 28 -2.55 -35.82 3.13
N PHE A 29 -1.70 -35.11 2.39
CA PHE A 29 -0.98 -35.69 1.25
C PHE A 29 0.05 -36.75 1.64
N ASP A 30 0.50 -36.74 2.89
CA ASP A 30 1.36 -37.76 3.49
C ASP A 30 0.75 -39.17 3.44
N GLU A 31 -0.57 -39.30 3.30
CA GLU A 31 -1.28 -40.58 3.20
C GLU A 31 -1.63 -40.96 1.77
N VAL A 32 -1.66 -39.98 0.86
CA VAL A 32 -1.89 -40.21 -0.58
C VAL A 32 -0.60 -40.69 -1.24
N PHE A 33 0.55 -40.23 -0.74
CA PHE A 33 1.85 -40.62 -1.23
C PHE A 33 2.57 -41.46 -0.18
N ASP A 34 2.79 -42.75 -0.48
CA ASP A 34 3.54 -43.68 0.39
C ASP A 34 5.00 -43.26 0.68
N SER A 35 5.47 -42.17 0.08
CA SER A 35 6.81 -41.62 0.32
C SER A 35 6.72 -40.23 0.97
N PHE A 36 7.36 -40.12 2.14
CA PHE A 36 7.57 -38.87 2.87
C PHE A 36 8.02 -37.69 1.97
N PRO A 37 9.02 -37.83 1.07
CA PRO A 37 9.43 -36.71 0.21
C PRO A 37 8.35 -36.26 -0.77
N ALA A 38 7.51 -37.18 -1.29
CA ALA A 38 6.42 -36.80 -2.19
C ALA A 38 5.27 -36.11 -1.45
N GLY A 39 4.91 -36.58 -0.25
CA GLY A 39 3.95 -35.90 0.63
C GLY A 39 4.40 -34.48 0.98
N LEU A 40 5.67 -34.32 1.40
CA LEU A 40 6.26 -33.00 1.70
C LEU A 40 6.26 -32.06 0.50
N LEU A 41 6.60 -32.56 -0.70
CA LEU A 41 6.56 -31.77 -1.93
C LEU A 41 5.14 -31.35 -2.29
N ALA A 42 4.15 -32.24 -2.14
CA ALA A 42 2.75 -31.92 -2.36
C ALA A 42 2.25 -30.85 -1.38
N ASP A 43 2.56 -30.98 -0.09
CA ASP A 43 2.24 -29.99 0.93
C ASP A 43 2.87 -28.63 0.66
N LEU A 44 4.14 -28.62 0.24
CA LEU A 44 4.85 -27.39 -0.11
C LEU A 44 4.28 -26.75 -1.38
N LEU A 45 3.91 -27.55 -2.39
CA LEU A 45 3.25 -27.07 -3.60
C LEU A 45 1.88 -26.43 -3.25
N VAL A 46 1.08 -27.10 -2.43
CA VAL A 46 -0.22 -26.59 -1.97
C VAL A 46 -0.05 -25.32 -1.15
N PHE A 47 0.97 -25.24 -0.29
CA PHE A 47 1.33 -24.00 0.41
C PHE A 47 1.65 -22.87 -0.58
N VAL A 48 2.57 -23.10 -1.52
CA VAL A 48 2.99 -22.12 -2.53
C VAL A 48 1.81 -21.68 -3.39
N LEU A 49 0.92 -22.58 -3.80
CA LEU A 49 -0.27 -22.23 -4.58
C LEU A 49 -1.29 -21.46 -3.74
N SER A 50 -1.56 -21.88 -2.50
CA SER A 50 -2.54 -21.23 -1.63
C SER A 50 -2.15 -19.80 -1.24
N VAL A 51 -0.84 -19.50 -1.17
CA VAL A 51 -0.32 -18.16 -0.87
C VAL A 51 -0.06 -17.38 -2.16
N GLY A 52 0.54 -18.03 -3.16
CA GLY A 52 0.97 -17.44 -4.41
C GLY A 52 -0.18 -17.03 -5.32
N LEU A 53 -1.25 -17.82 -5.41
CA LEU A 53 -2.42 -17.49 -6.22
C LEU A 53 -3.13 -16.20 -5.76
N PRO A 54 -3.51 -16.03 -4.47
CA PRO A 54 -4.17 -14.82 -4.04
C PRO A 54 -3.26 -13.60 -4.04
N LEU A 55 -1.99 -13.74 -3.65
CA LEU A 55 -1.03 -12.62 -3.71
C LEU A 55 -0.68 -12.23 -5.15
N GLY A 56 -0.44 -13.21 -6.02
CA GLY A 56 -0.13 -13.02 -7.43
C GLY A 56 -1.31 -12.46 -8.21
N GLY A 57 -2.51 -12.99 -8.00
CA GLY A 57 -3.75 -12.48 -8.60
C GLY A 57 -4.03 -11.03 -8.20
N TYR A 58 -3.93 -10.72 -6.91
CA TYR A 58 -4.04 -9.34 -6.42
C TYR A 58 -2.94 -8.43 -6.97
N HIS A 59 -1.71 -8.93 -7.07
CA HIS A 59 -0.60 -8.17 -7.64
C HIS A 59 -0.87 -7.81 -9.10
N LEU A 60 -1.26 -8.78 -9.92
CA LEU A 60 -1.54 -8.57 -11.34
C LEU A 60 -2.69 -7.58 -11.56
N LEU A 61 -3.77 -7.70 -10.78
CA LEU A 61 -4.91 -6.78 -10.88
C LEU A 61 -4.61 -5.37 -10.39
N THR A 62 -3.72 -5.22 -9.41
CA THR A 62 -3.31 -3.90 -8.90
C THR A 62 -2.08 -3.32 -9.60
N ARG A 63 -1.42 -4.08 -10.49
CA ARG A 63 -0.21 -3.65 -11.21
C ARG A 63 -0.42 -2.38 -12.03
N PRO A 64 -1.49 -2.22 -12.84
CA PRO A 64 -1.69 -1.00 -13.63
C PRO A 64 -1.81 0.25 -12.73
N ALA A 65 -2.54 0.12 -11.62
CA ALA A 65 -2.72 1.21 -10.66
C ALA A 65 -1.48 1.56 -9.83
N ARG A 66 -0.41 0.74 -9.90
CA ARG A 66 0.90 0.98 -9.26
C ARG A 66 1.94 1.52 -10.22
N LEU A 67 1.66 1.55 -11.52
CA LEU A 67 2.62 2.03 -12.52
C LEU A 67 2.40 3.50 -12.85
N GLU A 68 1.22 4.05 -12.54
CA GLU A 68 0.92 5.46 -12.71
C GLU A 68 1.27 6.25 -11.44
N PRO A 69 2.30 7.12 -11.48
CA PRO A 69 2.62 7.97 -10.36
C PRO A 69 1.47 8.94 -10.08
N ALA A 70 1.21 9.19 -8.80
CA ALA A 70 0.15 10.11 -8.40
C ALA A 70 0.45 11.54 -8.88
N THR A 71 -0.49 12.14 -9.58
CA THR A 71 -0.46 13.53 -10.05
C THR A 71 -1.27 14.44 -9.13
N TRP A 72 -1.12 15.75 -9.30
CA TRP A 72 -1.89 16.75 -8.54
C TRP A 72 -3.36 16.72 -8.92
N VAL A 73 -4.21 16.61 -7.90
CA VAL A 73 -5.66 16.77 -8.01
C VAL A 73 -6.09 17.98 -7.20
N LEU A 74 -7.04 18.74 -7.73
CA LEU A 74 -7.64 19.87 -7.02
C LEU A 74 -8.48 19.37 -5.83
N ASP A 75 -8.22 19.88 -4.63
CA ASP A 75 -9.10 19.74 -3.45
C ASP A 75 -9.74 21.11 -3.17
N PRO A 76 -10.91 21.40 -3.79
CA PRO A 76 -11.52 22.73 -3.73
C PRO A 76 -12.03 23.06 -2.32
N ALA A 77 -12.40 22.06 -1.53
CA ALA A 77 -12.92 22.24 -0.17
C ALA A 77 -11.87 22.80 0.79
N ARG A 78 -10.59 22.60 0.49
CA ARG A 78 -9.45 23.02 1.35
C ARG A 78 -8.45 23.89 0.61
N SER A 79 -8.81 24.39 -0.58
CA SER A 79 -7.99 25.27 -1.42
C SER A 79 -6.55 24.82 -1.55
N ARG A 80 -6.35 23.56 -1.94
CA ARG A 80 -5.01 22.94 -2.03
C ARG A 80 -4.91 21.97 -3.21
N PHE A 81 -3.70 21.74 -3.69
CA PHE A 81 -3.43 20.66 -4.64
C PHE A 81 -3.02 19.42 -3.86
N VAL A 82 -3.68 18.30 -4.06
CA VAL A 82 -3.44 17.06 -3.32
C VAL A 82 -2.97 15.99 -4.29
N ALA A 83 -1.79 15.43 -4.03
CA ALA A 83 -1.33 14.18 -4.61
C ALA A 83 -1.56 13.09 -3.56
N ARG A 84 -2.64 12.34 -3.74
CA ARG A 84 -2.90 11.16 -2.91
C ARG A 84 -1.95 10.08 -3.36
N SER A 85 -1.13 9.57 -2.44
CA SER A 85 -0.25 8.46 -2.74
C SER A 85 -1.01 7.34 -3.44
N ALA A 86 -0.39 6.72 -4.45
CA ALA A 86 -0.88 5.45 -4.99
C ALA A 86 -1.10 4.49 -3.81
N PRO A 87 -2.00 3.50 -3.94
CA PRO A 87 -2.11 2.51 -2.89
C PRO A 87 -0.69 2.02 -2.53
N ARG A 88 -0.23 2.28 -1.29
CA ARG A 88 0.58 1.28 -0.60
C ARG A 88 -0.12 -0.06 -0.86
N PRO A 89 0.57 -1.20 -0.93
CA PRO A 89 -0.05 -2.50 -1.13
C PRO A 89 -1.03 -2.81 0.03
N ALA A 90 -2.15 -2.10 0.13
CA ALA A 90 -3.05 -2.00 1.26
C ALA A 90 -3.85 -3.29 1.37
N GLY A 91 -4.05 -3.97 0.23
CA GLY A 91 -4.58 -5.31 0.17
C GLY A 91 -3.60 -6.43 0.52
N PHE A 92 -2.27 -6.21 0.47
CA PHE A 92 -1.32 -7.29 0.81
C PHE A 92 -1.44 -7.70 2.29
N PRO A 93 -1.43 -6.76 3.26
CA PRO A 93 -1.72 -7.10 4.65
C PRO A 93 -3.04 -7.84 4.78
N LEU A 94 -4.12 -7.37 4.15
CA LEU A 94 -5.43 -8.04 4.17
C LEU A 94 -5.38 -9.51 3.71
N ILE A 95 -4.68 -9.80 2.62
CA ILE A 95 -4.52 -11.17 2.12
C ILE A 95 -3.68 -12.01 3.08
N LEU A 96 -2.57 -11.45 3.59
CA LEU A 96 -1.74 -12.12 4.59
C LEU A 96 -2.53 -12.42 5.87
N ILE A 97 -3.37 -11.48 6.33
CA ILE A 97 -4.27 -11.66 7.47
C ILE A 97 -5.21 -12.84 7.21
N GLY A 98 -5.87 -12.91 6.04
CA GLY A 98 -6.72 -14.04 5.68
C GLY A 98 -5.98 -15.37 5.66
N LEU A 99 -4.77 -15.40 5.09
CA LEU A 99 -3.91 -16.59 5.07
C LEU A 99 -3.48 -17.04 6.47
N TRP A 100 -3.11 -16.11 7.34
CA TRP A 100 -2.72 -16.38 8.72
C TRP A 100 -3.90 -16.79 9.60
N ALA A 101 -5.09 -16.21 9.38
CA ALA A 101 -6.30 -16.63 10.10
C ALA A 101 -6.61 -18.11 9.83
N ALA A 102 -6.39 -18.59 8.61
CA ALA A 102 -6.56 -20.01 8.30
C ALA A 102 -5.54 -20.91 8.99
N THR A 103 -4.29 -20.45 9.21
CA THR A 103 -3.28 -21.26 9.91
C THR A 103 -3.53 -21.34 11.40
N ALA A 104 -4.23 -20.34 11.95
CA ALA A 104 -4.52 -20.27 13.36
C ALA A 104 -5.53 -21.35 13.79
N LEU A 105 -6.45 -21.81 12.91
CA LEU A 105 -7.44 -22.83 13.25
C LEU A 105 -6.77 -24.15 13.66
N PRO A 106 -7.01 -24.69 14.87
CA PRO A 106 -6.40 -25.93 15.30
C PRO A 106 -7.12 -27.10 14.62
N THR A 107 -6.37 -28.04 14.08
CA THR A 107 -6.91 -29.28 13.54
C THR A 107 -6.34 -30.47 14.28
N GLU A 108 -7.18 -31.47 14.51
CA GLU A 108 -6.81 -32.75 15.10
C GLU A 108 -7.08 -33.87 14.11
N ARG A 109 -6.29 -34.96 14.20
CA ARG A 109 -6.49 -36.12 13.36
C ARG A 109 -7.65 -36.94 13.94
N VAL A 110 -8.62 -37.27 13.10
CA VAL A 110 -9.69 -38.17 13.52
C VAL A 110 -9.11 -39.59 13.60
N PRO A 111 -9.30 -40.32 14.71
CA PRO A 111 -8.81 -41.69 14.81
C PRO A 111 -9.35 -42.56 13.66
N HIS A 112 -8.47 -43.33 13.02
CA HIS A 112 -8.80 -44.27 11.94
C HIS A 112 -9.30 -43.67 10.61
N GLU A 113 -9.29 -42.35 10.45
CA GLU A 113 -9.69 -41.70 9.20
C GLU A 113 -8.53 -40.88 8.61
N SER A 114 -8.57 -40.70 7.29
CA SER A 114 -7.52 -39.99 6.53
C SER A 114 -7.65 -38.46 6.55
N HIS A 115 -8.68 -37.96 7.23
CA HIS A 115 -8.98 -36.55 7.28
C HIS A 115 -8.79 -35.96 8.70
N ARG A 116 -8.66 -34.65 8.75
CA ARG A 116 -8.51 -33.88 9.99
C ARG A 116 -9.82 -33.16 10.29
N GLN A 117 -10.19 -33.10 11.57
CA GLN A 117 -11.31 -32.29 12.05
C GLN A 117 -10.80 -31.06 12.79
N PHE A 118 -11.65 -30.05 12.98
CA PHE A 118 -11.30 -28.90 13.82
C PHE A 118 -11.32 -29.33 15.29
N ALA A 119 -10.23 -29.06 16.01
CA ALA A 119 -10.12 -29.42 17.41
C ALA A 119 -11.13 -28.62 18.25
N ALA A 120 -11.66 -29.25 19.30
CA ALA A 120 -12.52 -28.55 20.25
C ALA A 120 -11.77 -27.35 20.85
N PHE A 121 -12.36 -26.16 20.76
CA PHE A 121 -11.72 -24.93 21.24
C PHE A 121 -11.67 -24.93 22.78
N SER A 122 -10.47 -25.00 23.35
CA SER A 122 -10.25 -24.69 24.76
C SER A 122 -10.40 -23.19 25.01
N THR A 123 -10.69 -22.79 26.26
CA THR A 123 -10.82 -21.37 26.65
C THR A 123 -9.55 -20.56 26.33
N LEU A 124 -8.37 -21.17 26.48
CA LEU A 124 -7.07 -20.59 26.10
C LEU A 124 -6.97 -20.30 24.60
N ASN A 125 -7.45 -21.24 23.77
CA ASN A 125 -7.49 -21.06 22.32
C ASN A 125 -8.45 -19.92 21.96
N THR A 126 -9.64 -19.84 22.57
CA THR A 126 -10.60 -18.75 22.33
C THR A 126 -10.02 -17.37 22.64
N ILE A 127 -9.30 -17.23 23.76
CA ILE A 127 -8.63 -15.98 24.14
C ILE A 127 -7.54 -15.62 23.12
N ALA A 128 -6.71 -16.58 22.71
CA ALA A 128 -5.66 -16.37 21.71
C ALA A 128 -6.25 -15.92 20.36
N PHE A 129 -7.32 -16.57 19.89
CA PHE A 129 -8.01 -16.17 18.65
C PHE A 129 -8.61 -14.77 18.74
N THR A 130 -9.19 -14.43 19.89
CA THR A 130 -9.82 -13.12 20.10
C THR A 130 -8.77 -12.01 20.13
N ALA A 131 -7.64 -12.23 20.81
CA ALA A 131 -6.52 -11.28 20.83
C ALA A 131 -5.93 -11.07 19.42
N VAL A 132 -5.71 -12.16 18.67
CA VAL A 132 -5.25 -12.11 17.28
C VAL A 132 -6.27 -11.38 16.39
N GLY A 133 -7.57 -11.66 16.55
CA GLY A 133 -8.65 -10.97 15.85
C GLY A 133 -8.71 -9.47 16.14
N LEU A 134 -8.44 -9.06 17.38
CA LEU A 134 -8.33 -7.66 17.80
C LEU A 134 -7.13 -6.96 17.14
N VAL A 135 -5.96 -7.59 17.14
CA VAL A 135 -4.78 -7.08 16.43
C VAL A 135 -5.09 -6.93 14.93
N PHE A 136 -5.81 -7.89 14.34
CA PHE A 136 -6.25 -7.81 12.96
C PHE A 136 -7.23 -6.66 12.69
N LEU A 137 -8.20 -6.42 13.58
CA LEU A 137 -9.08 -5.25 13.48
C LEU A 137 -8.28 -3.95 13.55
N VAL A 138 -7.30 -3.84 14.43
CA VAL A 138 -6.42 -2.66 14.53
C VAL A 138 -5.63 -2.47 13.23
N ILE A 139 -5.03 -3.51 12.66
CA ILE A 139 -4.30 -3.42 11.39
C ILE A 139 -5.25 -3.05 10.24
N PHE A 140 -6.43 -3.68 10.17
CA PHE A 140 -7.46 -3.41 9.18
C PHE A 140 -7.90 -1.94 9.21
N PHE A 141 -8.27 -1.43 10.40
CA PHE A 141 -8.64 -0.03 10.56
C PHE A 141 -7.48 0.90 10.31
N SER A 142 -6.24 0.55 10.66
CA SER A 142 -5.05 1.37 10.37
C SER A 142 -4.81 1.51 8.87
N VAL A 143 -4.99 0.43 8.10
CA VAL A 143 -4.91 0.45 6.63
C VAL A 143 -6.05 1.29 6.00
N LEU A 144 -7.22 1.32 6.64
CA LEU A 144 -8.36 2.14 6.21
C LEU A 144 -8.25 3.62 6.62
N ALA A 145 -7.69 3.92 7.79
CA ALA A 145 -7.79 5.22 8.46
C ALA A 145 -6.78 6.28 7.95
N GLY A 146 -5.62 5.89 7.45
CA GLY A 146 -4.57 6.85 7.10
C GLY A 146 -3.94 6.57 5.75
N ARG A 147 -4.32 7.35 4.72
CA ARG A 147 -3.52 7.38 3.50
C ARG A 147 -2.45 8.44 3.62
N PRO A 148 -1.19 8.10 3.32
CA PRO A 148 -0.20 9.13 3.18
C PRO A 148 -0.57 9.97 1.96
N TRP A 149 -0.62 11.29 2.13
CA TRP A 149 -0.87 12.23 1.04
C TRP A 149 0.05 13.42 1.18
N VAL A 150 0.34 14.04 0.05
CA VAL A 150 1.03 15.33 0.01
C VAL A 150 0.06 16.34 -0.55
N ALA A 151 -0.03 17.50 0.09
CA ALA A 151 -0.70 18.63 -0.48
C ALA A 151 0.24 19.82 -0.55
N VAL A 152 -0.03 20.67 -1.52
CA VAL A 152 0.60 21.97 -1.68
C VAL A 152 -0.49 22.99 -1.43
N ASP A 153 -0.20 23.94 -0.54
CA ASP A 153 -1.07 25.05 -0.20
C ASP A 153 -0.31 26.38 -0.32
N ARG A 154 -0.99 27.48 0.03
CA ARG A 154 -0.42 28.83 -0.08
C ARG A 154 0.81 29.07 0.79
N ASP A 155 0.91 28.41 1.95
CA ASP A 155 1.99 28.66 2.91
C ASP A 155 3.11 27.62 2.85
N GLY A 156 2.86 26.45 2.24
CA GLY A 156 3.89 25.44 2.04
C GLY A 156 3.40 24.10 1.50
N VAL A 157 4.14 23.07 1.90
CA VAL A 157 3.86 21.68 1.54
C VAL A 157 3.45 20.94 2.80
N ILE A 158 2.26 20.34 2.79
CA ILE A 158 1.77 19.48 3.85
C ILE A 158 2.02 18.03 3.45
N ARG A 159 2.63 17.26 4.35
CA ARG A 159 2.69 15.81 4.28
C ARG A 159 1.83 15.25 5.40
N GLN A 160 0.92 14.35 5.06
CA GLN A 160 0.29 13.47 6.03
C GLN A 160 0.78 12.05 5.79
N ASP A 161 1.25 11.37 6.83
CA ASP A 161 1.43 9.91 6.88
C ASP A 161 0.70 9.41 8.14
N LEU A 162 1.41 8.92 9.17
CA LEU A 162 0.86 8.71 10.52
C LEU A 162 0.73 10.02 11.33
N ARG A 163 1.53 11.02 10.98
CA ARG A 163 1.48 12.37 11.53
C ARG A 163 1.33 13.37 10.39
N GLN A 164 0.79 14.54 10.70
CA GLN A 164 0.70 15.64 9.77
C GLN A 164 1.85 16.62 10.03
N ASP A 165 2.72 16.78 9.04
CA ASP A 165 3.83 17.71 9.07
C ASP A 165 3.63 18.77 7.98
N ARG A 166 3.95 20.02 8.29
CA ARG A 166 3.91 21.13 7.33
C ARG A 166 5.31 21.71 7.21
N VAL A 167 5.73 21.98 5.98
CA VAL A 167 7.00 22.67 5.70
C VAL A 167 6.67 23.95 4.96
N ALA A 168 7.03 25.08 5.56
CA ALA A 168 6.77 26.39 4.98
C ALA A 168 7.65 26.62 3.74
N TRP A 169 7.17 27.42 2.77
CA TRP A 169 7.94 27.73 1.54
C TRP A 169 9.36 28.27 1.81
N GLY A 170 9.55 29.00 2.91
CA GLY A 170 10.86 29.54 3.32
C GLY A 170 11.85 28.48 3.80
N GLU A 171 11.36 27.35 4.32
CA GLU A 171 12.18 26.26 4.83
C GLU A 171 12.57 25.26 3.73
N LEU A 172 11.90 25.30 2.59
CA LEU A 172 12.24 24.46 1.44
C LEU A 172 13.54 25.00 0.82
N THR A 173 14.67 24.28 0.84
CA THR A 173 15.90 24.78 0.21
C THR A 173 15.84 24.66 -1.33
N PRO A 174 16.21 25.69 -2.09
CA PRO A 174 15.99 25.74 -3.54
C PRO A 174 17.01 24.96 -4.40
N GLU A 175 18.13 24.48 -3.86
CA GLU A 175 19.25 24.02 -4.70
C GLU A 175 19.87 22.73 -4.16
N GLN A 176 19.82 21.67 -4.98
CA GLN A 176 20.84 20.62 -4.95
C GLN A 176 21.30 20.33 -6.39
N PRO A 177 22.59 20.03 -6.59
CA PRO A 177 23.18 19.87 -7.92
C PRO A 177 22.53 18.74 -8.74
N GLU A 178 22.29 18.96 -10.03
CA GLU A 178 21.60 18.03 -10.93
C GLU A 178 22.28 16.64 -11.05
N TRP A 179 23.59 16.55 -10.78
CA TRP A 179 24.40 15.33 -10.92
C TRP A 179 24.24 14.29 -9.79
N TRP A 180 23.53 14.63 -8.69
CA TRP A 180 23.26 13.71 -7.57
C TRP A 180 21.88 13.04 -7.61
N SER A 181 21.11 13.26 -8.68
CA SER A 181 19.71 12.81 -8.82
C SER A 181 19.50 11.30 -8.67
N TRP A 182 20.51 10.45 -8.94
CA TRP A 182 20.40 8.99 -8.77
C TRP A 182 20.63 8.50 -7.33
N LEU A 183 21.42 9.21 -6.51
CA LEU A 183 21.66 8.87 -5.10
C LEU A 183 20.50 9.29 -4.18
N TRP A 184 19.64 10.21 -4.65
CA TRP A 184 18.50 10.74 -3.89
C TRP A 184 17.14 10.14 -4.27
N VAL A 185 17.14 9.01 -4.99
CA VAL A 185 15.99 8.10 -5.15
C VAL A 185 15.44 7.63 -3.77
N ARG A 186 16.13 7.90 -2.66
CA ARG A 186 15.66 7.67 -1.28
C ARG A 186 14.92 8.82 -0.59
N GLY A 187 14.65 9.94 -1.27
CA GLY A 187 13.71 10.95 -0.79
C GLY A 187 14.17 12.37 -1.08
N LEU A 188 13.29 13.22 -1.61
CA LEU A 188 13.55 14.64 -1.76
C LEU A 188 13.93 15.24 -0.40
N ALA A 189 15.20 15.60 -0.20
CA ALA A 189 15.58 16.47 0.91
C ALA A 189 15.15 17.88 0.55
N VAL A 190 14.01 18.30 1.12
CA VAL A 190 13.53 19.67 1.02
C VAL A 190 13.73 20.26 2.41
N GLY A 191 14.86 20.93 2.63
CA GLY A 191 15.27 21.41 3.95
C GLY A 191 15.44 20.28 4.99
N LYS A 192 14.95 20.48 6.22
CA LYS A 192 14.95 19.48 7.31
C LYS A 192 14.06 18.26 7.04
N LEU A 193 13.21 18.31 6.02
CA LEU A 193 12.34 17.20 5.67
C LEU A 193 13.02 16.31 4.64
N LYS A 194 13.42 15.10 5.04
CA LYS A 194 13.49 13.99 4.10
C LYS A 194 12.04 13.66 3.75
N LEU A 195 11.55 14.08 2.59
CA LEU A 195 10.33 13.54 2.02
C LEU A 195 10.71 12.17 1.45
N PRO A 196 10.41 11.01 2.08
CA PRO A 196 10.60 9.72 1.44
C PRO A 196 9.55 9.59 0.33
N VAL A 197 9.77 10.26 -0.81
CA VAL A 197 8.82 10.30 -1.93
C VAL A 197 8.62 8.91 -2.54
N THR A 198 9.58 8.00 -2.37
CA THR A 198 9.45 6.57 -2.67
C THR A 198 8.28 5.91 -1.94
N SER A 199 7.97 6.32 -0.71
CA SER A 199 6.85 5.77 0.05
C SER A 199 5.49 6.36 -0.38
N LEU A 200 5.50 7.48 -1.10
CA LEU A 200 4.31 8.24 -1.51
C LEU A 200 3.92 7.99 -2.97
N HIS A 201 4.76 7.37 -3.81
CA HIS A 201 4.45 7.07 -5.21
C HIS A 201 3.89 8.29 -5.98
N ILE A 202 4.46 9.47 -5.71
CA ILE A 202 4.17 10.73 -6.41
C ILE A 202 5.22 10.92 -7.50
N ASP A 203 4.83 11.52 -8.62
CA ASP A 203 5.79 11.94 -9.65
C ASP A 203 6.79 12.95 -9.04
N GLN A 204 8.03 12.48 -8.81
CA GLN A 204 9.09 13.26 -8.18
C GLN A 204 9.47 14.47 -9.03
N THR A 205 9.39 14.34 -10.35
CA THR A 205 9.73 15.40 -11.30
C THR A 205 8.67 16.48 -11.26
N LEU A 206 7.39 16.10 -11.25
CA LEU A 206 6.28 17.03 -11.10
C LEU A 206 6.32 17.74 -9.75
N LEU A 207 6.57 17.03 -8.64
CA LEU A 207 6.70 17.63 -7.31
C LEU A 207 7.87 18.63 -7.24
N ALA A 208 9.05 18.24 -7.74
CA ALA A 208 10.23 19.12 -7.77
C ALA A 208 10.02 20.34 -8.67
N PHE A 209 9.34 20.17 -9.82
CA PHE A 209 8.95 21.27 -10.69
C PHE A 209 7.99 22.22 -9.98
N THR A 210 6.96 21.68 -9.32
CA THR A 210 5.94 22.44 -8.58
C THR A 210 6.60 23.31 -7.50
N ILE A 211 7.47 22.72 -6.68
CA ILE A 211 8.20 23.45 -5.63
C ILE A 211 9.06 24.55 -6.24
N ARG A 212 9.86 24.24 -7.28
CA ARG A 212 10.70 25.24 -7.95
C ARG A 212 9.89 26.39 -8.56
N ASN A 213 8.76 26.10 -9.19
CA ASN A 213 7.89 27.10 -9.82
C ASN A 213 7.35 28.09 -8.78
N TYR A 214 6.77 27.61 -7.68
CA TYR A 214 6.21 28.46 -6.63
C TYR A 214 7.25 29.11 -5.72
N LYS A 215 8.48 28.58 -5.65
CA LYS A 215 9.61 29.29 -5.04
C LYS A 215 10.11 30.43 -5.93
N ARG A 216 10.24 30.20 -7.24
CA ARG A 216 10.73 31.20 -8.21
C ARG A 216 9.74 32.35 -8.40
N VAL A 217 8.43 32.06 -8.40
CA VAL A 217 7.38 33.07 -8.59
C VAL A 217 6.39 33.00 -7.43
N PRO A 218 6.68 33.66 -6.28
CA PRO A 218 5.84 33.60 -5.09
C PRO A 218 4.40 34.07 -5.32
N GLY A 219 4.16 35.02 -6.24
CA GLY A 219 2.81 35.50 -6.56
C GLY A 219 1.87 34.42 -7.13
N LEU A 220 2.41 33.36 -7.73
CA LEU A 220 1.59 32.24 -8.22
C LEU A 220 1.01 31.39 -7.07
N ARG A 221 1.50 31.56 -5.83
CA ARG A 221 1.01 30.78 -4.69
C ARG A 221 -0.46 31.04 -4.38
N GLU A 222 -0.97 32.24 -4.65
CA GLU A 222 -2.38 32.57 -4.43
C GLU A 222 -3.33 31.74 -5.29
N GLN A 223 -2.84 31.26 -6.44
CA GLN A 223 -3.56 30.40 -7.38
C GLN A 223 -3.55 28.93 -6.95
N ILE A 224 -2.78 28.56 -5.91
CA ILE A 224 -2.79 27.19 -5.37
C ILE A 224 -4.18 26.89 -4.82
N GLY A 225 -4.73 25.73 -5.22
CA GLY A 225 -6.09 25.34 -4.84
C GLY A 225 -7.19 25.89 -5.75
N THR A 226 -6.85 26.40 -6.94
CA THR A 226 -7.80 26.80 -7.99
C THR A 226 -7.65 25.91 -9.23
N ALA A 227 -8.69 25.80 -10.05
CA ALA A 227 -8.63 25.05 -11.31
C ALA A 227 -7.63 25.67 -12.30
N GLU A 228 -7.66 27.00 -12.44
CA GLU A 228 -6.72 27.76 -13.28
C GLU A 228 -5.27 27.55 -12.85
N GLY A 229 -4.99 27.61 -11.54
CA GLY A 229 -3.65 27.37 -11.02
C GLY A 229 -3.14 25.95 -11.31
N LEU A 230 -4.03 24.95 -11.29
CA LEU A 230 -3.67 23.58 -11.64
C LEU A 230 -3.37 23.44 -13.14
N GLU A 231 -4.18 24.06 -14.00
CA GLU A 231 -4.00 24.04 -15.46
C GLU A 231 -2.71 24.75 -15.87
N VAL A 232 -2.41 25.91 -15.28
CA VAL A 232 -1.16 26.66 -15.50
C VAL A 232 0.05 25.81 -15.09
N LEU A 233 -0.03 25.15 -13.94
CA LEU A 233 1.03 24.27 -13.45
C LEU A 233 1.27 23.07 -14.39
N GLN A 234 0.20 22.40 -14.81
CA GLN A 234 0.27 21.25 -15.72
C GLN A 234 0.79 21.65 -17.10
N SER A 235 0.30 22.76 -17.67
CA SER A 235 0.76 23.31 -18.95
C SER A 235 2.24 23.69 -18.91
N ALA A 236 2.69 24.34 -17.83
CA ALA A 236 4.10 24.71 -17.66
C ALA A 236 5.01 23.49 -17.50
N TYR A 237 4.53 22.47 -16.80
CA TYR A 237 5.25 21.19 -16.64
C TYR A 237 5.39 20.45 -17.97
N GLN A 238 4.30 20.33 -18.74
CA GLN A 238 4.31 19.71 -20.08
C GLN A 238 5.27 20.42 -21.03
N LYS A 239 5.28 21.76 -21.06
CA LYS A 239 6.24 22.56 -21.84
C LYS A 239 7.69 22.30 -21.43
N THR A 240 7.94 22.03 -20.16
CA THR A 240 9.29 21.73 -19.64
C THR A 240 9.75 20.34 -20.05
N ILE A 241 8.85 19.35 -20.05
CA ILE A 241 9.16 18.00 -20.54
C ILE A 241 9.40 18.01 -22.05
N ALA A 242 8.56 18.70 -22.83
CA ALA A 242 8.66 18.72 -24.29
C ALA A 242 9.94 19.39 -24.83
N ARG A 243 10.68 20.13 -24.00
CA ARG A 243 11.97 20.76 -24.35
C ARG A 243 13.20 19.91 -24.02
N ARG A 244 13.01 18.78 -23.34
CA ARG A 244 14.06 17.81 -23.04
C ARG A 244 14.03 16.69 -24.06
#